data_AF-A0A6L6ACU8-F1
#
_entry.id   AF-A0A6L6ACU8-F1
#
_cell.length_a   1.000
_cell.length_b   1.000
_cell.length_c   1.000
_cell.angle_alpha   90.00
_cell.angle_beta   90.00
_cell.angle_gamma   90.00
#
_symmetry.space_group_name_H-M   'P 1'
#
loop_
_entity.id
_entity.type
_entity.pdbx_description
1 polymer ?
#
loop_
_entity_poly.entity_id
_entity_poly.type
_entity_poly.pdbx_seq_one_letter_code
_entity_poly.pdbx_strand_id
1 'polypeptide(L)'
;MHNFTPEVEALAQEILAYSLHRLKDDPPLDGPRTAEDLLNEVGNTITAKGLGGHEALEVFTNVLAKACISTDHPRNLAFIP
;
A
#
# COMPACT_ATOMS: atom_id res chain seq x y z
N MET A 1 11.56 -17.81 -9.27
CA MET A 1 10.25 -17.11 -9.23
C MET A 1 9.34 -17.61 -8.10
N HIS A 2 9.40 -18.87 -7.66
CA HIS A 2 8.65 -19.38 -6.48
C HIS A 2 9.55 -19.84 -5.33
N ASN A 3 10.78 -19.31 -5.25
CA ASN A 3 11.66 -19.70 -4.16
C ASN A 3 11.33 -18.82 -2.96
N PHE A 4 10.94 -19.45 -1.86
CA PHE A 4 10.66 -18.75 -0.60
C PHE A 4 11.99 -18.45 0.09
N THR A 5 12.57 -17.30 -0.27
CA THR A 5 13.83 -16.84 0.31
C THR A 5 13.57 -16.13 1.63
N PRO A 6 14.59 -15.97 2.50
CA PRO A 6 14.46 -15.17 3.71
C PRO A 6 13.98 -13.73 3.47
N GLU A 7 14.34 -13.14 2.33
CA GLU A 7 13.87 -11.81 1.92
C GLU A 7 12.36 -11.80 1.61
N VAL A 8 11.86 -12.83 0.92
CA VAL A 8 10.42 -12.99 0.64
C VAL A 8 9.64 -13.22 1.94
N GLU A 9 10.20 -14.00 2.87
CA GLU A 9 9.59 -14.23 4.18
C GLU A 9 9.50 -12.93 4.99
N ALA A 10 10.58 -12.14 5.04
CA ALA A 10 10.58 -10.84 5.71
C ALA A 10 9.54 -9.89 5.13
N LEU A 11 9.47 -9.78 3.79
CA LEU A 11 8.45 -8.98 3.11
C LEU A 11 7.03 -9.45 3.44
N ALA A 12 6.78 -10.75 3.49
CA ALA A 12 5.47 -11.30 3.84
C ALA A 12 5.07 -10.94 5.27
N GLN A 13 6.02 -10.93 6.21
CA GLN A 13 5.79 -10.49 7.58
C GLN A 13 5.44 -9.00 7.64
N GLU A 14 6.12 -8.14 6.87
CA GLU A 14 5.82 -6.71 6.80
C GLU A 14 4.40 -6.44 6.23
N ILE A 15 4.03 -7.13 5.16
CA ILE A 15 2.69 -7.04 4.57
C ILE A 15 1.62 -7.46 5.58
N LEU A 16 1.84 -8.57 6.29
CA LEU A 16 0.92 -9.04 7.31
C LEU A 16 0.81 -8.06 8.47
N ALA A 17 1.93 -7.50 8.92
CA ALA A 17 1.96 -6.50 9.98
C ALA A 17 1.15 -5.24 9.62
N TYR A 18 1.35 -4.71 8.41
CA TYR A 18 0.56 -3.58 7.90
C TYR A 18 -0.93 -3.92 7.80
N SER A 19 -1.27 -5.10 7.29
CA SER A 19 -2.66 -5.55 7.17
C SER A 19 -3.34 -5.67 8.54
N LEU A 20 -2.65 -6.24 9.53
CA LEU A 20 -3.16 -6.36 10.90
C LEU A 20 -3.33 -5.00 11.58
N HIS A 21 -2.43 -4.04 11.31
CA HIS A 21 -2.57 -2.67 11.81
C HIS A 21 -3.84 -2.00 11.27
N ARG A 22 -4.06 -2.05 9.94
CA ARG A 22 -5.27 -1.53 9.30
C ARG A 22 -6.56 -2.17 9.78
N LEU A 23 -6.54 -3.47 10.10
CA LEU A 23 -7.73 -4.17 10.59
C LEU A 23 -8.08 -3.81 12.03
N LYS A 24 -7.11 -3.36 12.83
CA LYS A 24 -7.31 -3.03 14.26
C LYS A 24 -7.73 -1.59 14.47
N ASP A 25 -7.17 -0.68 13.66
CA ASP A 25 -7.39 0.75 13.79
C ASP A 25 -8.40 1.21 12.76
N ASP A 26 -9.29 2.16 13.10
CA ASP A 26 -10.17 2.79 12.11
C ASP A 26 -9.30 3.70 11.21
N PRO A 27 -9.00 3.31 9.94
CA PRO A 27 -8.22 4.16 9.07
C PRO A 27 -9.00 5.46 8.79
N PRO A 28 -8.33 6.58 8.48
CA PRO A 28 -9.03 7.76 7.99
C PRO A 28 -9.83 7.42 6.72
N LEU A 29 -10.89 8.19 6.47
CA LEU A 29 -11.57 8.15 5.18
C LEU A 29 -10.67 8.83 4.14
N ASP A 30 -9.72 8.05 3.66
CA ASP A 30 -8.78 8.41 2.61
C ASP A 30 -9.51 8.73 1.31
N GLY A 31 -8.81 9.43 0.39
CA GLY A 31 -9.45 10.00 -0.78
C GLY A 31 -8.50 10.15 -1.96
N PRO A 32 -9.06 10.28 -3.17
CA PRO A 32 -8.27 10.33 -4.38
C PRO A 32 -7.39 11.58 -4.43
N ARG A 33 -6.20 11.43 -5.03
CA ARG A 33 -5.28 12.51 -5.40
C ARG A 33 -5.08 12.54 -6.91
N THR A 34 -4.55 13.64 -7.42
CA THR A 34 -4.27 13.75 -8.85
C THR A 34 -3.11 12.84 -9.25
N ALA A 35 -3.09 12.39 -10.51
CA ALA A 35 -1.99 11.58 -11.01
C ALA A 35 -0.64 12.34 -10.98
N GLU A 36 -0.67 13.66 -11.19
CA GLU A 36 0.51 14.52 -11.11
C GLU A 36 1.07 14.59 -9.69
N ASP A 37 0.23 14.81 -8.68
CA ASP A 37 0.66 14.83 -7.28
C ASP A 37 1.31 13.50 -6.87
N LEU A 38 0.68 12.39 -7.27
CA LEU A 38 1.21 11.06 -6.97
C LEU A 38 2.54 10.82 -7.67
N LEU A 39 2.67 11.17 -8.95
CA LEU A 39 3.91 11.01 -9.70
C LEU A 39 5.04 11.87 -9.12
N ASN A 40 4.74 13.09 -8.69
CA ASN A 40 5.72 13.99 -8.07
C ASN A 40 6.23 13.45 -6.72
N GLU A 41 5.38 12.74 -5.98
CA GLU A 41 5.71 12.21 -4.66
C GLU A 41 6.39 10.84 -4.71
N VAL A 42 5.88 9.92 -5.54
CA VAL A 42 6.41 8.54 -5.63
C VAL A 42 7.51 8.38 -6.69
N GLY A 43 7.60 9.29 -7.65
CA GLY A 43 8.49 9.17 -8.79
C GLY A 43 8.15 7.99 -9.70
N ASN A 44 9.13 7.57 -10.51
CA ASN A 44 8.97 6.44 -11.41
C ASN A 44 9.22 5.11 -10.68
N THR A 45 8.17 4.31 -10.51
CA THR A 45 8.21 3.03 -9.79
C THR A 45 8.60 1.84 -10.67
N ILE A 46 8.66 2.03 -11.99
CA ILE A 46 9.10 0.99 -12.93
C ILE A 46 10.52 1.32 -13.40
N THR A 47 11.49 0.62 -12.82
CA THR A 47 12.92 0.81 -13.12
C THR A 47 13.55 -0.50 -13.62
N ALA A 48 14.64 -0.39 -14.37
CA ALA A 48 15.36 -1.57 -14.89
C ALA A 48 15.94 -2.46 -13.77
N LYS A 49 16.15 -1.90 -12.57
CA LYS A 49 16.63 -2.65 -11.40
C LYS A 49 15.49 -3.26 -10.58
N GLY A 50 14.25 -2.80 -10.79
CA GLY A 50 13.16 -2.98 -9.84
C GLY A 50 13.37 -2.12 -8.58
N LEU A 51 12.29 -1.85 -7.86
CA LEU A 51 12.36 -1.21 -6.54
C LEU A 51 12.72 -2.21 -5.44
N GLY A 52 12.40 -3.48 -5.63
CA GLY A 52 12.44 -4.47 -4.55
C GLY A 52 11.20 -4.39 -3.65
N GLY A 53 10.99 -5.44 -2.86
CA GLY A 53 9.74 -5.61 -2.12
C GLY A 53 9.51 -4.57 -1.03
N HIS A 54 10.55 -4.32 -0.23
CA HIS A 54 10.48 -3.39 0.90
C HIS A 54 10.21 -1.94 0.45
N GLU A 55 10.99 -1.44 -0.52
CA GLU A 55 10.81 -0.08 -1.07
C GLU A 55 9.43 0.06 -1.74
N ALA A 56 8.98 -0.95 -2.48
CA ALA A 56 7.64 -0.93 -3.07
C ALA A 56 6.53 -0.89 -2.00
N LEU A 57 6.69 -1.64 -0.90
CA LEU A 57 5.75 -1.63 0.21
C LEU A 57 5.76 -0.27 0.93
N GLU A 58 6.92 0.35 1.11
CA GLU A 58 7.04 1.68 1.73
C GLU A 58 6.32 2.75 0.89
N VAL A 59 6.56 2.80 -0.42
CA VAL A 59 5.86 3.71 -1.35
C VAL A 59 4.35 3.49 -1.28
N PHE A 60 3.91 2.23 -1.24
CA PHE A 60 2.49 1.91 -1.16
C PHE A 60 1.87 2.40 0.16
N THR A 61 2.43 1.99 1.30
CA THR A 61 1.85 2.26 2.62
C THR A 61 1.89 3.74 2.99
N ASN A 62 2.96 4.45 2.60
CA ASN A 62 3.13 5.85 2.96
C ASN A 62 2.37 6.83 2.06
N VAL A 63 2.19 6.48 0.77
CA VAL A 63 1.63 7.39 -0.23
C VAL A 63 0.38 6.82 -0.89
N LEU A 64 0.52 5.72 -1.63
CA LEU A 64 -0.53 5.24 -2.54
C LEU A 64 -1.78 4.74 -1.79
N ALA A 65 -1.60 4.03 -0.68
CA ALA A 65 -2.70 3.49 0.11
C ALA A 65 -3.62 4.60 0.66
N LYS A 66 -3.05 5.74 1.02
CA LYS A 66 -3.78 6.93 1.52
C LYS A 66 -4.49 7.70 0.41
N ALA A 67 -4.18 7.39 -0.85
CA ALA A 67 -4.87 7.93 -2.01
C ALA A 67 -6.01 7.02 -2.50
N CYS A 68 -6.22 5.87 -1.85
CA CYS A 68 -7.32 4.95 -2.10
C CYS A 68 -8.42 5.16 -1.05
N ILE A 69 -9.69 5.06 -1.45
CA ILE A 69 -10.80 5.07 -0.49
C ILE A 69 -10.71 3.82 0.39
N SER A 70 -10.68 4.01 1.71
CA SER A 70 -10.72 2.92 2.69
C SER A 70 -12.09 2.26 2.68
N THR A 71 -12.20 1.13 1.96
CA THR A 71 -13.47 0.42 1.78
C THR A 71 -13.97 -0.24 3.07
N ASP A 72 -13.03 -0.56 3.96
CA ASP A 72 -13.17 -1.08 5.32
C ASP A 72 -13.62 -0.01 6.34
N HIS A 73 -13.66 1.27 5.97
CA HIS A 73 -14.09 2.33 6.86
C HIS A 73 -15.61 2.22 7.18
N PRO A 74 -16.08 2.28 8.46
CA PRO A 74 -17.49 2.09 8.83
C PRO A 74 -18.49 3.06 8.16
N ARG A 75 -18.01 4.25 7.78
CA ARG A 75 -18.76 5.27 7.02
C ARG A 75 -18.61 5.19 5.49
N ASN A 76 -17.94 4.17 4.95
CA ASN A 76 -18.01 3.90 3.52
C ASN A 76 -19.38 3.28 3.21
N LEU A 77 -20.25 4.06 2.57
CA LEU A 77 -21.63 3.66 2.24
C LEU A 77 -21.80 3.30 0.76
N ALA A 78 -20.69 3.06 0.05
CA ALA A 78 -20.76 2.57 -1.33
C ALA A 78 -21.44 1.18 -1.35
N PHE A 79 -22.39 0.99 -2.26
CA PHE A 79 -23.34 -0.13 -2.27
C PHE A 79 -22.73 -1.51 -2.57
N ILE A 80 -21.44 -1.61 -2.91
CA ILE A 80 -20.74 -2.88 -3.16
C ILE A 80 -19.57 -2.94 -2.18
N PRO A 81 -19.67 -3.76 -1.11
CA PRO A 81 -18.54 -4.01 -0.20
C PRO A 81 -17.44 -4.84 -0.87
#